data_AF-A0A5N7DQT1-F1
#
_entry.id   AF-A0A5N7DQT1-F1
#
_cell.length_a   1.000
_cell.length_b   1.000
_cell.length_c   1.000
_cell.angle_alpha   90.00
_cell.angle_beta   90.00
_cell.angle_gamma   90.00
#
_symmetry.space_group_name_H-M   'P 1'
#
loop_
_entity.id
_entity.type
_entity.pdbx_description
1 polymer ?
#
loop_
_entity_poly.entity_id
_entity_poly.type
_entity_poly.pdbx_seq_one_letter_code
_entity_poly.pdbx_strand_id
1 'polypeptide(L)'
;MNCHICSRAPTSRLRYLCPSCARNQLYQLRIENARILLENESLGQQINNAVSSTNTHEASLERPESGLLSLRDEDHVAWSIQIIANEKAKSSLRRKLLESRTENLRLEIKKKKRNISEHKLTLAQRRSDAGSAKYQLAEREAAILSGIHNNAKRTDHLWHSLHSKTAEARIFLCREAAYLYNLRQKVKKKDGEVKEAYTVGGIPIIDLRDMNGKLRCFICQMLSKY
;
A
#
# COMPACT_ATOMS: atom_id res chain seq x y z
N MET A 1 -22.98 -11.37 9.09
CA MET A 1 -22.76 -12.01 7.78
C MET A 1 -22.23 -10.95 6.83
N ASN A 2 -20.96 -11.01 6.46
CA ASN A 2 -20.40 -10.11 5.43
C ASN A 2 -21.03 -10.48 4.08
N CYS A 3 -21.38 -9.50 3.26
CA CYS A 3 -21.97 -9.82 1.97
C CYS A 3 -20.90 -10.43 1.04
N HIS A 4 -21.16 -11.60 0.45
CA HIS A 4 -20.22 -12.28 -0.44
C HIS A 4 -19.97 -11.56 -1.78
N ILE A 5 -20.79 -10.57 -2.13
CA ILE A 5 -20.64 -9.76 -3.35
C ILE A 5 -19.84 -8.48 -3.06
N CYS A 6 -20.21 -7.75 -2.01
CA CYS A 6 -19.59 -6.47 -1.64
C CYS A 6 -18.41 -6.63 -0.65
N SER A 7 -18.18 -7.83 -0.10
CA SER A 7 -17.21 -8.17 0.97
C SER A 7 -17.21 -7.21 2.18
N ARG A 8 -18.28 -6.45 2.37
CA ARG A 8 -18.44 -5.45 3.44
C ARG A 8 -19.24 -6.01 4.61
N ALA A 9 -18.87 -5.58 5.81
CA ALA A 9 -19.62 -5.82 7.03
C ALA A 9 -20.92 -4.98 7.03
N PRO A 10 -22.04 -5.52 7.51
CA PRO A 10 -23.29 -4.78 7.62
C PRO A 10 -23.16 -3.70 8.69
N THR A 11 -23.15 -2.42 8.28
CA THR A 11 -23.22 -1.27 9.19
C THR A 11 -24.46 -0.44 8.84
N SER A 12 -25.13 0.10 9.86
CA SER A 12 -26.49 0.69 9.76
C SER A 12 -26.60 1.98 8.94
N ARG A 13 -25.50 2.50 8.36
CA ARG A 13 -25.44 3.81 7.69
C ARG A 13 -24.93 3.77 6.23
N LEU A 14 -24.81 2.60 5.60
CA LEU A 14 -24.33 2.50 4.21
C LEU A 14 -25.47 2.48 3.18
N ARG A 15 -25.26 3.18 2.05
CA ARG A 15 -26.14 3.11 0.86
C ARG A 15 -26.11 1.69 0.26
N TYR A 16 -27.24 1.20 -0.23
CA TYR A 16 -27.33 -0.12 -0.87
C TYR A 16 -26.52 -0.17 -2.18
N LEU A 17 -25.43 -0.94 -2.20
CA LEU A 17 -24.55 -1.06 -3.37
C LEU A 17 -24.82 -2.31 -4.23
N CYS A 18 -25.52 -3.32 -3.70
CA CYS A 18 -25.91 -4.49 -4.47
C CYS A 18 -27.19 -5.16 -3.91
N PRO A 19 -27.84 -6.04 -4.69
CA PRO A 19 -29.04 -6.75 -4.25
C PRO A 19 -28.84 -7.58 -2.98
N SER A 20 -27.68 -8.22 -2.80
CA SER A 20 -27.39 -9.02 -1.59
C SER A 20 -27.15 -8.17 -0.34
N CYS A 21 -26.56 -6.98 -0.49
CA CYS A 21 -26.40 -6.01 0.59
C CYS A 21 -27.81 -5.52 1.06
N ALA A 22 -28.74 -5.22 0.14
CA ALA A 22 -30.13 -4.86 0.46
C ALA A 22 -30.92 -6.04 1.08
N ARG A 23 -30.77 -7.24 0.52
CA ARG A 23 -31.38 -8.47 1.03
C ARG A 23 -31.00 -8.71 2.48
N ASN A 24 -29.70 -8.70 2.80
CA ASN A 24 -29.24 -9.02 4.15
C ASN A 24 -29.80 -8.07 5.22
N GLN A 25 -30.03 -6.79 4.89
CA GLN A 25 -30.63 -5.83 5.81
C GLN A 25 -32.14 -6.07 6.01
N LEU A 26 -32.87 -6.33 4.93
CA LEU A 26 -34.32 -6.62 5.00
C LEU A 26 -34.62 -7.94 5.72
N TYR A 27 -33.78 -8.96 5.58
CA TYR A 27 -33.98 -10.24 6.26
C TYR A 27 -33.81 -10.13 7.77
N GLN A 28 -32.92 -9.26 8.28
CA GLN A 28 -32.80 -9.01 9.72
C GLN A 28 -34.10 -8.45 10.29
N LEU A 29 -34.65 -7.40 9.66
CA LEU A 29 -35.92 -6.80 10.07
C LEU A 29 -37.09 -7.79 10.00
N ARG A 30 -37.11 -8.67 9.00
CA ARG A 30 -38.13 -9.73 8.89
C ARG A 30 -38.05 -10.74 10.03
N ILE A 31 -36.84 -11.15 10.41
CA ILE A 31 -36.63 -12.08 11.53
C ILE A 31 -37.04 -11.42 12.85
N GLU A 32 -36.70 -10.14 13.04
CA GLU A 32 -37.11 -9.38 14.23
C GLU A 32 -38.64 -9.24 14.32
N ASN A 33 -39.30 -8.87 13.23
CA ASN A 33 -40.77 -8.81 13.19
C ASN A 33 -41.41 -10.18 13.48
N ALA A 34 -40.88 -11.26 12.89
CA ALA A 34 -41.39 -12.60 13.15
C ALA A 34 -41.27 -13.00 14.63
N ARG A 35 -40.16 -12.63 15.30
CA ARG A 35 -39.99 -12.85 16.74
C ARG A 35 -41.02 -12.08 17.55
N ILE A 36 -41.23 -10.80 17.25
CA ILE A 36 -42.23 -9.96 17.94
C ILE A 36 -43.64 -10.55 17.77
N LEU A 37 -43.99 -11.04 16.57
CA LEU A 37 -45.29 -11.66 16.34
C LEU A 37 -45.49 -12.94 17.15
N LEU A 38 -44.46 -13.79 17.22
CA LEU A 38 -44.49 -15.01 18.05
C LEU A 38 -44.58 -14.69 19.54
N GLU A 39 -43.86 -13.67 20.00
CA GLU A 39 -43.96 -13.18 21.38
C GLU A 39 -45.38 -12.67 21.68
N ASN A 40 -45.96 -11.86 20.80
CA ASN A 40 -47.32 -11.36 20.95
C ASN A 40 -48.35 -12.49 20.96
N GLU A 41 -48.21 -13.50 20.10
CA GLU A 41 -49.08 -14.67 20.10
C GLU A 41 -48.98 -15.43 21.43
N SER A 42 -47.76 -15.65 21.93
CA SER A 42 -47.54 -16.32 23.22
C SER A 42 -48.15 -15.56 24.39
N LEU A 43 -48.07 -14.23 24.38
CA LEU A 43 -48.68 -13.36 25.40
C LEU A 43 -50.20 -13.37 25.29
N GLY A 44 -50.73 -13.34 24.06
CA GLY A 44 -52.15 -13.48 23.78
C GLY A 44 -52.73 -14.80 24.30
N GLN A 45 -52.01 -15.92 24.09
CA GLN A 45 -52.38 -17.22 24.65
C GLN A 45 -52.38 -17.21 26.18
N GLN A 46 -51.38 -16.59 26.82
CA GLN A 46 -51.35 -16.46 28.28
C GLN A 46 -52.54 -15.65 28.83
N ILE A 47 -52.89 -14.54 28.16
CA ILE A 47 -54.05 -13.71 28.53
C ILE A 47 -55.35 -14.50 28.35
N ASN A 48 -55.54 -15.14 27.19
CA ASN A 48 -56.75 -15.92 26.92
C ASN A 48 -56.93 -17.09 27.90
N ASN A 49 -55.84 -17.76 28.29
CA ASN A 49 -55.89 -18.81 29.32
C ASN A 49 -56.27 -18.24 30.69
N ALA A 50 -55.73 -17.08 31.06
CA ALA A 50 -56.09 -16.40 32.30
C ALA A 50 -57.57 -15.97 32.30
N VAL A 51 -58.08 -15.36 31.22
CA VAL A 51 -59.49 -14.94 31.10
C VAL A 51 -60.44 -16.14 31.05
N SER A 52 -60.06 -17.23 30.39
CA SER A 52 -60.86 -18.46 30.37
C SER A 52 -60.93 -19.09 31.77
N SER A 53 -59.82 -19.05 32.53
CA SER A 53 -59.79 -19.53 33.92
C SER A 53 -60.63 -18.68 34.87
N THR A 54 -60.74 -17.36 34.65
CA THR A 54 -61.64 -16.49 35.44
C THR A 54 -63.11 -16.71 35.09
N ASN A 55 -63.44 -16.95 33.82
CA ASN A 55 -64.82 -17.21 33.39
C ASN A 55 -65.36 -18.57 33.88
N THR A 56 -64.49 -19.57 34.10
CA THR A 56 -64.89 -20.82 34.78
C THR A 56 -65.22 -20.65 36.27
N HIS A 57 -64.78 -19.56 36.90
CA HIS A 57 -65.14 -19.24 38.29
C HIS A 57 -66.44 -18.46 38.44
N GLU A 58 -66.98 -17.87 37.36
CA GLU A 58 -68.25 -17.11 37.39
C GLU A 58 -69.49 -17.97 37.06
N ALA A 59 -69.33 -19.20 36.57
CA ALA A 59 -70.42 -20.12 36.24
C ALA A 59 -70.84 -21.06 37.39
N SER A 60 -70.40 -20.81 38.62
CA SER A 60 -70.78 -21.62 39.79
C SER A 60 -71.10 -20.71 40.98
N LEU A 61 -72.25 -20.04 40.90
CA LEU A 61 -72.85 -19.30 42.00
C LEU A 61 -74.25 -19.84 42.29
N GLU A 62 -74.31 -20.90 43.10
CA GLU A 62 -75.41 -21.09 44.06
C GLU A 62 -74.77 -21.42 45.44
N ARG A 63 -75.18 -20.62 46.43
CA ARG A 63 -74.77 -20.60 47.86
C ARG A 63 -75.50 -21.77 48.60
N PRO A 64 -75.22 -22.17 49.88
CA PRO A 64 -74.61 -21.31 50.89
C PRO A 64 -73.77 -21.91 52.04
N GLU A 65 -73.13 -20.93 52.72
CA GLU A 65 -72.88 -20.84 54.17
C GLU A 65 -71.69 -21.54 54.85
N SER A 66 -70.99 -20.67 55.59
CA SER A 66 -70.32 -20.88 56.87
C SER A 66 -68.97 -21.59 56.90
N GLY A 67 -67.94 -20.77 57.15
CA GLY A 67 -66.69 -21.20 57.79
C GLY A 67 -65.46 -21.24 56.89
N LEU A 68 -64.98 -20.09 56.38
CA LEU A 68 -63.65 -20.05 55.78
C LEU A 68 -63.00 -18.67 55.90
N LEU A 69 -62.46 -18.36 57.09
CA LEU A 69 -61.59 -17.20 57.26
C LEU A 69 -60.18 -17.54 57.77
N SER A 70 -59.74 -18.81 57.72
CA SER A 70 -58.38 -19.16 58.18
C SER A 70 -57.53 -20.03 57.24
N LEU A 71 -58.02 -20.38 56.03
CA LEU A 71 -57.27 -21.22 55.09
C LEU A 71 -56.69 -20.46 53.87
N ARG A 72 -57.09 -19.22 53.62
CA ARG A 72 -56.56 -18.42 52.49
C ARG A 72 -55.25 -17.69 52.79
N ASP A 73 -54.91 -17.51 54.07
CA ASP A 73 -53.74 -16.74 54.50
C ASP A 73 -52.44 -17.57 54.47
N GLU A 74 -52.52 -18.85 54.86
CA GLU A 74 -51.38 -19.80 54.80
C GLU A 74 -50.91 -20.05 53.35
N ASP A 75 -51.84 -20.27 52.42
CA ASP A 75 -51.50 -20.50 51.00
C ASP A 75 -50.86 -19.26 50.35
N HIS A 76 -51.29 -18.05 50.75
CA HIS A 76 -50.74 -16.79 50.27
C HIS A 76 -49.32 -16.53 50.82
N VAL A 77 -49.07 -16.88 52.09
CA VAL A 77 -47.74 -16.81 52.71
C VAL A 77 -46.78 -17.83 52.09
N ALA A 78 -47.23 -19.07 51.85
CA ALA A 78 -46.42 -20.09 51.18
C ALA A 78 -46.05 -19.68 49.74
N TRP A 79 -47.00 -19.12 48.98
CA TRP A 79 -46.78 -18.65 47.62
C TRP A 79 -45.81 -17.46 47.56
N SER A 80 -45.94 -16.49 48.48
CA SER A 80 -45.04 -15.34 48.56
C SER A 80 -43.60 -15.74 48.97
N ILE A 81 -43.44 -16.73 49.86
CA ILE A 81 -42.12 -17.31 50.17
C ILE A 81 -41.50 -17.99 48.94
N GLN A 82 -42.30 -18.71 48.14
CA GLN A 82 -41.82 -19.34 46.90
C GLN A 82 -41.37 -18.31 45.85
N ILE A 83 -42.09 -17.19 45.71
CA ILE A 83 -41.70 -16.10 44.81
C ILE A 83 -40.37 -15.50 45.25
N ILE A 84 -40.23 -15.15 46.53
CA ILE A 84 -38.99 -14.59 47.08
C ILE A 84 -37.83 -15.57 46.87
N ALA A 85 -38.05 -16.86 47.08
CA ALA A 85 -37.04 -17.90 46.85
C ALA A 85 -36.63 -17.98 45.37
N ASN A 86 -37.58 -17.92 44.44
CA ASN A 86 -37.33 -17.95 43.01
C ASN A 86 -36.60 -16.68 42.53
N GLU A 87 -37.02 -15.50 42.98
CA GLU A 87 -36.34 -14.24 42.68
C GLU A 87 -34.92 -14.20 43.24
N LYS A 88 -34.71 -14.75 44.45
CA LYS A 88 -33.38 -14.93 45.04
C LYS A 88 -32.51 -15.90 44.23
N ALA A 89 -33.08 -16.99 43.73
CA ALA A 89 -32.37 -17.93 42.86
C ALA A 89 -31.98 -17.28 41.52
N LYS A 90 -32.92 -16.57 40.89
CA LYS A 90 -32.73 -15.84 39.62
C LYS A 90 -31.67 -14.73 39.77
N SER A 91 -31.71 -13.96 40.86
CA SER A 91 -30.71 -12.94 41.14
C SER A 91 -29.35 -13.53 41.47
N SER A 92 -29.29 -14.68 42.18
CA SER A 92 -28.03 -15.40 42.41
C SER A 92 -27.40 -15.89 41.10
N LEU A 93 -28.18 -16.49 40.21
CA LEU A 93 -27.71 -16.92 38.89
C LEU A 93 -27.18 -15.74 38.06
N ARG A 94 -27.91 -14.62 38.04
CA ARG A 94 -27.47 -13.39 37.35
C ARG A 94 -26.16 -12.85 37.93
N ARG A 95 -25.99 -12.86 39.25
CA ARG A 95 -24.73 -12.44 39.90
C ARG A 95 -23.57 -13.37 39.52
N LYS A 96 -23.75 -14.69 39.56
CA LYS A 96 -22.73 -15.66 39.15
C LYS A 96 -22.33 -15.48 37.68
N LEU A 97 -23.31 -15.26 36.79
CA LEU A 97 -23.04 -14.99 35.39
C LEU A 97 -22.23 -13.69 35.21
N LEU A 98 -22.64 -12.61 35.88
CA LEU A 98 -21.92 -11.34 35.83
C LEU A 98 -20.49 -11.48 36.35
N GLU A 99 -20.31 -12.19 37.47
CA GLU A 99 -19.00 -12.43 38.07
C GLU A 99 -18.07 -13.19 37.12
N SER A 100 -18.56 -14.28 36.52
CA SER A 100 -17.82 -15.03 35.49
C SER A 100 -17.43 -14.15 34.30
N ARG A 101 -18.34 -13.27 33.86
CA ARG A 101 -18.08 -12.32 32.76
C ARG A 101 -17.04 -11.29 33.16
N THR A 102 -17.10 -10.75 34.37
CA THR A 102 -16.10 -9.80 34.87
C THR A 102 -14.73 -10.43 34.98
N GLU A 103 -14.63 -11.67 35.43
CA GLU A 103 -13.36 -12.37 35.53
C GLU A 103 -12.77 -12.65 34.14
N ASN A 104 -13.60 -13.10 33.20
CA ASN A 104 -13.15 -13.28 31.82
C ASN A 104 -12.64 -11.96 31.20
N LEU A 105 -13.34 -10.84 31.42
CA LEU A 105 -12.90 -9.53 30.95
C LEU A 105 -11.57 -9.10 31.60
N ARG A 106 -11.36 -9.37 32.89
CA ARG A 106 -10.08 -9.08 33.58
C ARG A 106 -8.94 -9.89 32.96
N LEU A 107 -9.16 -11.17 32.69
CA LEU A 107 -8.17 -12.03 32.04
C LEU A 107 -7.86 -11.55 30.61
N GLU A 108 -8.87 -11.17 29.83
CA GLU A 108 -8.67 -10.61 28.50
C GLU A 108 -7.86 -9.31 28.52
N ILE A 109 -8.17 -8.40 29.46
CA ILE A 109 -7.42 -7.15 29.63
C ILE A 109 -5.96 -7.46 29.97
N LYS A 110 -5.71 -8.39 30.91
CA LYS A 110 -4.36 -8.79 31.30
C LYS A 110 -3.59 -9.38 30.10
N LYS A 111 -4.24 -10.24 29.32
CA LYS A 111 -3.67 -10.83 28.09
C LYS A 111 -3.35 -9.74 27.05
N LYS A 112 -4.30 -8.84 26.77
CA LYS A 112 -4.08 -7.73 25.81
C LYS A 112 -2.97 -6.79 26.27
N LYS A 113 -2.89 -6.48 27.56
CA LYS A 113 -1.79 -5.68 28.13
C LYS A 113 -0.43 -6.35 27.91
N ARG A 114 -0.33 -7.66 28.15
CA ARG A 114 0.90 -8.43 27.88
C ARG A 114 1.28 -8.39 26.41
N ASN A 115 0.33 -8.65 25.51
CA ASN A 115 0.59 -8.60 24.07
C ASN A 115 1.07 -7.20 23.65
N ILE A 116 0.48 -6.13 24.18
CA ILE A 116 0.92 -4.76 23.90
C ILE A 116 2.37 -4.53 24.37
N SER A 117 2.73 -5.00 25.57
CA SER A 117 4.12 -4.86 26.04
C SER A 117 5.11 -5.65 25.18
N GLU A 118 4.77 -6.87 24.78
CA GLU A 118 5.60 -7.70 23.89
C GLU A 118 5.78 -7.02 22.53
N HIS A 119 4.70 -6.55 21.91
CA HIS A 119 4.77 -5.83 20.64
C HIS A 119 5.60 -4.54 20.74
N LYS A 120 5.50 -3.80 21.84
CA LYS A 120 6.32 -2.60 22.07
C LYS A 120 7.81 -2.95 22.12
N LEU A 121 8.17 -4.02 22.81
CA LEU A 121 9.55 -4.50 22.89
C LEU A 121 10.06 -4.92 21.51
N THR A 122 9.29 -5.71 20.76
CA THR A 122 9.66 -6.10 19.39
C THR A 122 9.84 -4.90 18.47
N LEU A 123 8.95 -3.90 18.56
CA LEU A 123 9.08 -2.67 17.77
C LEU A 123 10.29 -1.84 18.18
N ALA A 124 10.61 -1.75 19.47
CA ALA A 124 11.80 -1.07 19.96
C ALA A 124 13.07 -1.76 19.45
N GLN A 125 13.12 -3.09 19.50
CA GLN A 125 14.23 -3.87 18.96
C GLN A 125 14.39 -3.65 17.45
N ARG A 126 13.31 -3.77 16.66
CA ARG A 126 13.35 -3.51 15.21
C ARG A 126 13.82 -2.09 14.88
N ARG A 127 13.43 -1.09 15.67
CA ARG A 127 13.89 0.29 15.50
C ARG A 127 15.38 0.42 15.80
N SER A 128 15.85 -0.22 16.86
CA SER A 128 17.28 -0.29 17.19
C SER A 128 18.07 -0.95 16.06
N ASP A 129 17.64 -2.13 15.61
CA ASP A 129 18.29 -2.88 14.54
C ASP A 129 18.33 -2.08 13.24
N ALA A 130 17.22 -1.41 12.88
CA ALA A 130 17.16 -0.54 11.71
C ALA A 130 18.06 0.69 11.85
N GLY A 131 18.17 1.25 13.06
CA GLY A 131 19.10 2.34 13.37
C GLY A 131 20.56 1.90 13.23
N SER A 132 20.91 0.75 13.80
CA SER A 132 22.25 0.16 13.70
C SER A 132 22.61 -0.23 12.27
N ALA A 133 21.67 -0.79 11.50
CA ALA A 133 21.89 -1.12 10.09
C ALA A 133 22.13 0.13 9.23
N LYS A 134 21.48 1.25 9.56
CA LYS A 134 21.66 2.53 8.86
C LYS A 134 22.85 3.34 9.36
N TYR A 135 23.46 2.94 10.46
CA TYR A 135 24.56 3.68 11.06
C TYR A 135 25.71 3.83 10.07
N GLN A 136 26.12 5.08 9.83
CA GLN A 136 27.20 5.47 8.90
C GLN A 136 27.03 5.06 7.43
N LEU A 137 25.86 4.56 7.00
CA LEU A 137 25.69 4.20 5.58
C LEU A 137 25.88 5.40 4.65
N ALA A 138 25.23 6.54 4.96
CA ALA A 138 25.34 7.74 4.15
C ALA A 138 26.76 8.31 4.10
N GLU A 139 27.49 8.27 5.22
CA GLU A 139 28.89 8.72 5.28
C GLU A 139 29.79 7.81 4.43
N ARG A 140 29.60 6.49 4.49
CA ARG A 140 30.36 5.52 3.67
C ARG A 140 30.05 5.68 2.19
N GLU A 141 28.77 5.83 1.83
CA GLU A 141 28.34 6.10 0.45
C GLU A 141 28.98 7.39 -0.07
N ALA A 142 28.93 8.48 0.69
CA ALA A 142 29.55 9.74 0.33
C ALA A 142 31.08 9.63 0.16
N ALA A 143 31.75 8.88 1.06
CA ALA A 143 33.18 8.65 0.97
C ALA A 143 33.57 7.85 -0.28
N ILE A 144 32.81 6.79 -0.61
CA ILE A 144 33.01 6.00 -1.83
C ILE A 144 32.81 6.86 -3.07
N LEU A 145 31.70 7.60 -3.15
CA LEU A 145 31.40 8.47 -4.29
C LEU A 145 32.45 9.57 -4.47
N SER A 146 32.90 10.20 -3.38
CA SER A 146 33.98 11.18 -3.42
C SER A 146 35.29 10.56 -3.92
N GLY A 147 35.63 9.34 -3.47
CA GLY A 147 36.80 8.60 -3.95
C GLY A 147 36.74 8.32 -5.46
N ILE A 148 35.59 7.84 -5.96
CA ILE A 148 35.37 7.59 -7.39
C ILE A 148 35.50 8.89 -8.18
N HIS A 149 34.85 9.97 -7.73
CA HIS A 149 34.89 11.27 -8.41
C HIS A 149 36.31 11.86 -8.49
N ASN A 150 37.06 11.78 -7.40
CA ASN A 150 38.44 12.28 -7.36
C ASN A 150 39.36 11.47 -8.27
N ASN A 151 39.17 10.15 -8.33
CA ASN A 151 39.91 9.30 -9.26
C ASN A 151 39.56 9.62 -10.72
N ALA A 152 38.27 9.77 -11.04
CA ALA A 152 37.81 10.14 -12.38
C ALA A 152 38.41 11.49 -12.83
N LYS A 153 38.36 12.51 -11.97
CA LYS A 153 39.00 13.81 -12.24
C LYS A 153 40.50 13.68 -12.49
N ARG A 154 41.21 12.90 -11.66
CA ARG A 154 42.65 12.70 -11.83
C ARG A 154 42.97 12.01 -13.15
N THR A 155 42.23 10.96 -13.51
CA THR A 155 42.44 10.25 -14.79
C THR A 155 42.12 11.13 -15.99
N ASP A 156 41.08 11.95 -15.89
CA ASP A 156 40.69 12.90 -16.94
C ASP A 156 41.78 13.96 -17.18
N HIS A 157 42.29 14.56 -16.10
CA HIS A 157 43.40 15.52 -16.18
C HIS A 157 44.67 14.89 -16.77
N LEU A 158 45.02 13.66 -16.37
CA LEU A 158 46.16 12.94 -16.92
C LEU A 158 45.98 12.65 -18.41
N TRP A 159 44.78 12.22 -18.81
CA TRP A 159 44.45 11.96 -20.20
C TRP A 159 44.56 13.22 -21.05
N HIS A 160 43.97 14.33 -20.62
CA HIS A 160 44.07 15.61 -21.31
C HIS A 160 45.51 16.11 -21.42
N SER A 161 46.30 16.02 -20.34
CA SER A 161 47.71 16.43 -20.36
C SER A 161 48.54 15.59 -21.34
N LEU A 162 48.38 14.26 -21.30
CA LEU A 162 49.07 13.36 -22.21
C LEU A 162 48.64 13.58 -23.66
N HIS A 163 47.34 13.79 -23.88
CA HIS A 163 46.79 14.09 -25.19
C HIS A 163 47.37 15.38 -25.76
N SER A 164 47.42 16.47 -24.98
CA SER A 164 48.03 17.75 -25.40
C SER A 164 49.49 17.57 -25.82
N LYS A 165 50.31 16.93 -24.97
CA LYS A 165 51.73 16.67 -25.27
C LYS A 165 51.91 15.81 -26.52
N THR A 166 51.06 14.81 -26.70
CA THR A 166 51.10 13.94 -27.89
C THR A 166 50.70 14.71 -29.15
N ALA A 167 49.69 15.58 -29.06
CA ALA A 167 49.26 16.43 -30.16
C ALA A 167 50.37 17.43 -30.54
N GLU A 168 51.01 18.08 -29.56
CA GLU A 168 52.14 18.99 -29.76
C GLU A 168 53.32 18.30 -30.44
N ALA A 169 53.72 17.13 -29.95
CA ALA A 169 54.78 16.33 -30.55
C ALA A 169 54.45 15.92 -32.00
N ARG A 170 53.20 15.51 -32.26
CA ARG A 170 52.74 15.20 -33.63
C ARG A 170 52.76 16.42 -34.53
N ILE A 171 52.30 17.57 -34.05
CA ILE A 171 52.35 18.83 -34.81
C ILE A 171 53.79 19.18 -35.17
N PHE A 172 54.72 19.07 -34.22
CA PHE A 172 56.14 19.30 -34.46
C PHE A 172 56.70 18.34 -35.53
N LEU A 173 56.49 17.04 -35.37
CA LEU A 173 56.96 16.04 -36.34
C LEU A 173 56.34 16.24 -37.73
N CYS A 174 55.06 16.59 -37.81
CA CYS A 174 54.40 16.91 -39.08
C CYS A 174 55.01 18.15 -39.75
N ARG A 175 55.40 19.18 -38.98
CA ARG A 175 56.08 20.36 -39.51
C ARG A 175 57.47 20.03 -40.03
N GLU A 176 58.25 19.23 -39.30
CA GLU A 176 59.58 18.79 -39.74
C GLU A 176 59.49 17.91 -40.99
N ALA A 177 58.55 16.96 -41.01
CA ALA A 177 58.30 16.15 -42.20
C ALA A 177 57.88 17.01 -43.39
N ALA A 178 56.95 17.94 -43.20
CA ALA A 178 56.53 18.88 -44.24
C ALA A 178 57.70 19.71 -44.76
N TYR A 179 58.60 20.16 -43.89
CA TYR A 179 59.81 20.88 -44.26
C TYR A 179 60.75 20.01 -45.10
N LEU A 180 61.06 18.79 -44.66
CA LEU A 180 61.92 17.84 -45.39
C LEU A 180 61.37 17.48 -46.78
N TYR A 181 60.06 17.25 -46.87
CA TYR A 181 59.39 16.96 -48.13
C TYR A 181 59.10 18.21 -48.98
N ASN A 182 59.59 19.39 -48.58
CA ASN A 182 59.36 20.65 -49.28
C ASN A 182 57.87 20.93 -49.55
N LEU A 183 57.01 20.68 -48.57
CA LEU A 183 55.61 21.08 -48.63
C LEU A 183 55.54 22.62 -48.69
N ARG A 184 54.97 23.14 -49.77
CA ARG A 184 54.77 24.59 -49.96
C ARG A 184 53.32 24.89 -50.27
N GLN A 185 52.81 25.94 -49.66
CA GLN A 185 51.53 26.53 -50.02
C GLN A 185 51.80 27.62 -51.07
N LYS A 186 51.08 27.54 -52.19
CA LYS A 186 51.08 28.54 -53.25
C LYS A 186 49.66 29.05 -53.42
N VAL A 187 49.52 30.36 -53.49
CA VAL A 187 48.22 30.97 -53.80
C VAL A 187 48.06 31.03 -55.32
N LYS A 188 47.02 30.40 -55.85
CA LYS A 188 46.67 30.44 -57.27
C LYS A 188 45.33 31.16 -57.43
N LYS A 189 45.28 32.18 -58.29
CA LYS A 189 44.02 32.78 -58.72
C LYS A 189 43.44 31.94 -59.86
N LYS A 190 42.22 31.47 -59.71
CA LYS A 190 41.49 30.75 -60.74
C LYS A 190 40.04 31.25 -60.73
N ASP A 191 39.56 31.71 -61.88
CA ASP A 191 38.18 32.20 -62.06
C ASP A 191 37.78 33.32 -61.08
N GLY A 192 38.71 34.22 -60.74
CA GLY A 192 38.47 35.33 -59.80
C GLY A 192 38.57 34.96 -58.32
N GLU A 193 38.57 33.67 -57.98
CA GLU A 193 38.76 33.19 -56.61
C GLU A 193 40.22 32.89 -56.29
N VAL A 194 40.61 33.24 -55.07
CA VAL A 194 41.93 32.94 -54.51
C VAL A 194 41.88 31.53 -53.92
N LYS A 195 42.53 30.56 -54.58
CA LYS A 195 42.61 29.17 -54.10
C LYS A 195 44.02 28.84 -53.63
N GLU A 196 44.11 28.19 -52.49
CA GLU A 196 45.36 27.66 -51.96
C GLU A 196 45.69 26.34 -52.66
N ALA A 197 46.89 26.23 -53.20
CA ALA A 197 47.40 25.03 -53.84
C ALA A 197 48.66 24.56 -53.10
N TYR A 198 48.67 23.31 -52.65
CA TYR A 198 49.80 22.73 -51.93
C TYR A 198 50.67 21.90 -52.89
N THR A 199 51.99 21.93 -52.70
CA THR A 199 52.94 21.11 -53.49
C THR A 199 53.93 20.41 -52.56
N VAL A 200 54.24 19.13 -52.80
CA VAL A 200 55.26 18.35 -52.09
C VAL A 200 56.37 18.01 -53.08
N GLY A 201 57.62 18.38 -52.78
CA GLY A 201 58.75 18.16 -53.69
C GLY A 201 58.56 18.77 -55.09
N GLY A 202 57.70 19.80 -55.22
CA GLY A 202 57.31 20.39 -56.50
C GLY A 202 56.09 19.76 -57.19
N ILE A 203 55.61 18.61 -56.72
CA ILE A 203 54.42 17.92 -57.25
C ILE A 203 53.16 18.48 -56.58
N PRO A 204 52.13 18.91 -57.33
CA PRO A 204 50.90 19.44 -56.73
C PRO A 204 50.08 18.37 -56.02
N ILE A 205 49.67 18.65 -54.78
CA ILE A 205 48.64 17.87 -54.08
C ILE A 205 47.29 18.21 -54.70
N ILE A 206 46.56 17.18 -55.10
CA ILE A 206 45.21 17.33 -55.67
C ILE A 206 44.22 17.54 -54.52
N ASP A 207 43.44 18.62 -54.57
CA ASP A 207 42.32 18.80 -53.65
C ASP A 207 41.22 17.78 -53.98
N LEU A 208 40.89 16.92 -53.02
CA LEU A 208 39.86 15.88 -53.18
C LEU A 208 38.47 16.50 -53.46
N ARG A 209 38.22 17.73 -53.02
CA ARG A 209 36.98 18.47 -53.32
C ARG A 209 36.87 18.80 -54.80
N ASP A 210 37.98 19.11 -55.46
CA ASP A 210 38.04 19.38 -56.90
C ASP A 210 37.89 18.10 -57.74
N MET A 211 38.15 16.91 -57.16
CA MET A 211 37.95 15.64 -57.86
C MET A 211 36.48 15.26 -57.99
N ASN A 212 35.65 15.61 -57.00
CA ASN A 212 34.23 15.23 -56.97
C ASN A 212 33.35 15.90 -58.04
N GLY A 213 33.90 16.86 -58.82
CA GLY A 213 33.20 17.50 -59.95
C GLY A 213 33.85 17.31 -61.32
N LYS A 214 35.05 16.68 -61.43
CA LYS A 214 35.83 16.63 -62.68
C LYS A 214 36.33 15.25 -63.11
N LEU A 215 35.87 14.18 -62.46
CA LEU A 215 36.11 12.78 -62.86
C LEU A 215 35.34 12.34 -64.12
N ARG A 216 34.99 13.26 -65.03
CA ARG A 216 34.49 12.91 -66.37
C ARG A 216 35.47 13.18 -67.52
N CYS A 217 36.67 13.75 -67.31
CA CYS A 217 37.48 14.12 -68.48
C CYS A 217 39.02 14.02 -68.38
N PHE A 218 39.65 13.99 -67.20
CA PHE A 218 41.14 14.03 -67.18
C PHE A 218 41.82 12.70 -67.52
N ILE A 219 41.23 11.55 -67.17
CA ILE A 219 41.80 10.23 -67.53
C ILE A 219 41.51 9.90 -69.01
N CYS A 220 40.36 10.34 -69.56
CA CYS A 220 40.03 10.12 -70.97
C CYS A 220 40.87 10.98 -71.94
N GLN A 221 41.33 12.17 -71.55
CA GLN A 221 42.14 13.02 -72.43
C GLN A 221 43.59 12.56 -72.59
N MET A 222 44.14 11.83 -71.62
CA MET A 222 45.52 11.31 -71.71
C MET A 222 45.61 10.02 -72.54
N LEU A 223 44.50 9.29 -72.73
CA LEU A 223 44.42 8.07 -73.55
C LEU A 223 43.91 8.32 -74.99
N SER A 224 43.59 9.56 -75.35
CA SER A 224 43.15 9.93 -76.71
C SER A 224 44.28 10.53 -77.58
N LYS A 225 45.50 10.62 -77.05
CA LYS A 225 46.68 11.15 -77.76
C LYS A 225 47.83 10.14 -77.92
N TYR A 226 47.55 8.87 -77.66
CA TYR A 226 48.38 7.73 -78.07
C TYR A 226 47.51 6.75 -78.84
#